data_AF-A0A8C9JX03-F1
#
_entry.id   AF-A0A8C9JX03-F1
#
_cell.length_a   1.000
_cell.length_b   1.000
_cell.length_c   1.000
_cell.angle_alpha   90.00
_cell.angle_beta   90.00
_cell.angle_gamma   90.00
#
_symmetry.space_group_name_H-M   'P 1'
#
loop_
_entity.id
_entity.type
_entity.pdbx_description
1 polymer ?
#
loop_
_entity_poly.entity_id
_entity_poly.type
_entity_poly.pdbx_seq_one_letter_code
_entity_poly.pdbx_strand_id
1 'polypeptide(L)'
;MRAPLCLLLLVAHAANMIPPNRRKKQAGTGLGGNCTGCVICSEENGCSTCQQRLFLFIRREGIRQYGKCVHDCPSGYFGVRGQEFNRCKKCGATCESCFSQDFCIRCKRRFYLYKGKCLPTCPLGTTAQPSTRECQEKSPSQKKGRRDGRPRKDRSAPRLPLQP
;
A
#
# COMPACT_ATOMS: atom_id res chain seq x y z
N MET A 1 -35.03 44.12 -57.13
CA MET A 1 -33.89 44.79 -56.45
C MET A 1 -33.79 44.14 -55.07
N ARG A 2 -32.83 43.21 -54.88
CA ARG A 2 -31.57 43.45 -54.13
C ARG A 2 -31.89 44.02 -52.74
N ALA A 3 -31.72 43.35 -51.61
CA ALA A 3 -30.91 42.19 -51.26
C ALA A 3 -31.44 41.54 -49.96
N PRO A 4 -31.64 40.22 -49.92
CA PRO A 4 -31.84 39.45 -48.69
C PRO A 4 -30.46 38.99 -48.19
N LEU A 5 -29.74 39.86 -47.48
CA LEU A 5 -28.33 39.56 -47.12
C LEU A 5 -27.97 39.83 -45.66
N CYS A 6 -28.91 40.33 -44.83
CA CYS A 6 -28.60 40.59 -43.42
C CYS A 6 -28.98 39.46 -42.45
N LEU A 7 -29.88 38.54 -42.83
CA LEU A 7 -30.30 37.46 -41.93
C LEU A 7 -29.48 36.17 -42.09
N LEU A 8 -28.69 36.03 -43.15
CA LEU A 8 -27.79 34.88 -43.35
C LEU A 8 -26.43 35.05 -42.64
N LEU A 9 -26.15 36.20 -42.04
CA LEU A 9 -24.86 36.46 -41.37
C LEU A 9 -24.83 36.08 -39.88
N LEU A 10 -25.97 35.75 -39.25
CA LEU A 10 -25.98 35.30 -37.85
C LEU A 10 -25.89 33.79 -37.68
N VAL A 11 -26.07 32.99 -38.75
CA VAL A 11 -25.94 31.52 -38.68
C VAL A 11 -24.53 31.04 -39.10
N ALA A 12 -23.69 31.94 -39.63
CA ALA A 12 -22.33 31.61 -40.09
C ALA A 12 -21.25 31.64 -39.00
N HIS A 13 -21.59 31.97 -37.74
CA HIS A 13 -20.64 31.99 -36.62
C HIS A 13 -20.80 30.81 -35.63
N ALA A 14 -21.62 29.80 -35.95
CA ALA A 14 -21.85 28.66 -35.05
C ALA A 14 -21.44 27.29 -35.65
N ALA A 15 -20.72 27.27 -36.76
CA ALA A 15 -20.27 26.03 -37.41
C ALA A 15 -18.81 26.11 -37.84
N ASN A 16 -17.88 26.27 -36.88
CA ASN A 16 -16.46 25.97 -37.16
C ASN A 16 -15.61 25.72 -35.90
N MET A 17 -15.98 24.72 -35.09
CA MET A 17 -15.09 24.18 -34.05
C MET A 17 -15.06 22.65 -34.08
N ILE A 18 -14.83 22.08 -35.27
CA ILE A 18 -14.37 20.69 -35.39
C ILE A 18 -13.08 20.75 -36.20
N PRO A 19 -11.90 20.55 -35.60
CA PRO A 19 -10.72 20.16 -36.36
C PRO A 19 -10.76 18.64 -36.57
N PRO A 20 -11.00 18.12 -37.79
CA PRO A 20 -10.89 16.70 -38.07
C PRO A 20 -9.43 16.39 -38.45
N ASN A 21 -8.49 16.52 -37.53
CA ASN A 21 -7.20 15.83 -37.62
C ASN A 21 -6.34 16.01 -36.37
N ARG A 22 -6.69 15.35 -35.26
CA ARG A 22 -5.62 14.84 -34.39
C ARG A 22 -5.11 13.56 -35.04
N ARG A 23 -4.25 13.75 -36.05
CA ARG A 23 -3.29 12.72 -36.47
C ARG A 23 -2.77 12.07 -35.20
N LYS A 24 -2.93 10.75 -35.11
CA LYS A 24 -2.10 9.89 -34.25
C LYS A 24 -0.68 10.43 -34.32
N LYS A 25 -0.21 11.16 -33.32
CA LYS A 25 1.21 11.43 -33.16
C LYS A 25 1.81 10.10 -32.69
N GLN A 26 2.19 9.30 -33.67
CA GLN A 26 3.10 8.19 -33.48
C GLN A 26 4.41 8.74 -32.90
N ALA A 27 4.86 8.08 -31.85
CA ALA A 27 6.23 7.93 -31.38
C ALA A 27 7.16 9.15 -31.60
N GLY A 28 7.19 10.04 -30.62
CA GLY A 28 8.34 10.91 -30.41
C GLY A 28 9.47 10.11 -29.77
N THR A 29 10.58 9.98 -30.48
CA THR A 29 11.89 9.60 -29.96
C THR A 29 12.32 10.66 -28.93
N GLY A 30 11.92 10.46 -27.68
CA GLY A 30 12.33 11.25 -26.53
C GLY A 30 12.61 10.32 -25.37
N LEU A 31 13.80 10.40 -24.80
CA LEU A 31 14.16 9.69 -23.57
C LEU A 31 13.22 10.16 -22.45
N GLY A 32 12.14 9.42 -22.17
CA GLY A 32 11.33 9.69 -20.96
C GLY A 32 9.88 9.20 -20.92
N GLY A 33 9.26 8.74 -22.01
CA GLY A 33 7.81 8.47 -22.00
C GLY A 33 7.35 7.24 -22.79
N ASN A 34 7.65 6.02 -22.33
CA ASN A 34 7.00 4.83 -22.87
C ASN A 34 5.54 4.76 -22.39
N CYS A 35 4.62 5.37 -23.15
CA CYS A 35 3.18 5.40 -22.90
C CYS A 35 2.44 4.10 -23.29
N THR A 36 3.04 2.95 -22.99
CA THR A 36 2.42 1.64 -23.20
C THR A 36 1.24 1.46 -22.25
N GLY A 37 0.10 0.97 -22.78
CA GLY A 37 -1.10 0.75 -21.96
C GLY A 37 -1.83 2.03 -21.53
N CYS A 38 -1.55 3.16 -22.17
CA CYS A 38 -2.12 4.46 -21.85
C CYS A 38 -3.17 4.89 -22.88
N VAL A 39 -4.29 5.48 -22.42
CA VAL A 39 -5.34 6.10 -23.25
C VAL A 39 -5.03 7.56 -23.51
N ILE A 40 -4.63 8.31 -22.47
CA ILE A 40 -4.32 9.75 -22.57
C ILE A 40 -2.90 9.99 -22.08
N CYS A 41 -1.99 10.31 -23.00
CA CYS A 41 -0.56 10.50 -22.75
C CYS A 41 -0.09 11.90 -23.19
N SER A 42 0.84 12.46 -22.43
CA SER A 42 1.55 13.71 -22.73
C SER A 42 3.05 13.53 -22.52
N GLU A 43 3.88 14.31 -23.22
CA GLU A 43 5.34 14.21 -23.12
C GLU A 43 5.86 14.61 -21.72
N GLU A 44 5.21 15.58 -21.08
CA GLU A 44 5.68 16.12 -19.79
C GLU A 44 5.19 15.31 -18.59
N ASN A 45 3.90 14.96 -18.57
CA ASN A 45 3.25 14.30 -17.43
C ASN A 45 3.13 12.78 -17.62
N GLY A 46 3.60 12.23 -18.74
CA GLY A 46 3.41 10.84 -19.09
C GLY A 46 1.92 10.51 -19.25
N CYS A 47 1.51 9.36 -18.72
CA CYS A 47 0.14 8.88 -18.80
C CYS A 47 -0.78 9.49 -17.73
N SER A 48 -1.96 9.96 -18.13
CA SER A 48 -3.02 10.44 -17.22
C SER A 48 -4.19 9.46 -17.08
N THR A 49 -4.42 8.60 -18.08
CA THR A 49 -5.48 7.59 -18.04
C THR A 49 -4.99 6.28 -18.64
N CYS A 50 -5.06 5.20 -17.87
CA CYS A 50 -4.63 3.87 -18.31
C CYS A 50 -5.76 3.09 -18.98
N GLN A 51 -5.40 2.10 -19.79
CA GLN A 51 -6.33 1.09 -20.28
C GLN A 51 -6.98 0.34 -19.09
N GLN A 52 -8.18 -0.19 -19.32
CA GLN A 52 -8.88 -1.00 -18.34
C GLN A 52 -7.97 -2.15 -17.83
N ARG A 53 -8.05 -2.45 -16.53
CA ARG A 53 -7.23 -3.43 -15.78
C ARG A 53 -5.82 -2.97 -15.35
N LEU A 54 -5.23 -1.96 -15.97
CA LEU A 54 -3.94 -1.42 -15.54
C LEU A 54 -4.11 -0.41 -14.41
N PHE A 55 -3.07 -0.23 -13.60
CA PHE A 55 -3.01 0.77 -12.53
C PHE A 55 -2.16 1.97 -12.97
N LEU A 56 -2.68 3.17 -12.73
CA LEU A 56 -1.92 4.41 -12.85
C LEU A 56 -0.93 4.52 -11.68
N PHE A 57 0.36 4.58 -11.98
CA PHE A 57 1.45 4.81 -11.05
C PHE A 57 2.14 6.13 -11.35
N ILE A 58 2.23 7.02 -10.35
CA ILE A 58 2.96 8.29 -10.47
C ILE A 58 4.43 8.06 -10.05
N ARG A 59 5.34 8.08 -11.03
CA ARG A 59 6.78 7.99 -10.80
C ARG A 59 7.35 9.37 -10.54
N ARG A 60 8.23 9.49 -9.54
CA ARG A 60 8.98 10.71 -9.23
C ARG A 60 10.45 10.51 -9.63
N GLU A 61 10.98 11.45 -10.39
CA GLU A 61 12.36 11.44 -10.87
C GLU A 61 12.91 12.87 -10.77
N GLY A 62 13.70 13.13 -9.73
CA GLY A 62 14.07 14.48 -9.33
C GLY A 62 12.83 15.31 -8.97
N ILE A 63 12.68 16.46 -9.63
CA ILE A 63 11.52 17.36 -9.48
C ILE A 63 10.32 16.94 -10.34
N ARG A 64 10.53 16.04 -11.31
CA ARG A 64 9.49 15.65 -12.28
C ARG A 64 8.60 14.57 -11.71
N GLN A 65 7.31 14.64 -12.04
CA GLN A 65 6.35 13.57 -11.79
C GLN A 65 5.66 13.21 -13.10
N TYR A 66 5.60 11.92 -13.40
CA TYR A 66 4.90 11.44 -14.58
C TYR A 66 4.17 10.14 -14.30
N GLY A 67 3.05 9.94 -14.98
CA GLY A 67 2.26 8.74 -14.86
C GLY A 67 2.74 7.62 -15.77
N LYS A 68 2.67 6.39 -15.26
CA LYS A 68 2.95 5.15 -15.98
C LYS A 68 1.85 4.15 -15.68
N CYS A 69 1.44 3.38 -16.68
CA CYS A 69 0.50 2.28 -16.49
C CYS A 69 1.27 1.00 -16.19
N VAL A 70 0.87 0.29 -15.13
CA VAL A 70 1.51 -0.95 -14.67
C VAL A 70 0.45 -2.02 -14.39
N HIS A 71 0.84 -3.28 -14.55
CA HIS A 71 -0.02 -4.42 -14.18
C HIS A 71 -0.13 -4.56 -12.66
N ASP A 72 1.01 -4.47 -11.97
CA ASP A 72 1.12 -4.55 -10.52
C ASP A 72 1.80 -3.30 -9.97
N CYS A 73 1.32 -2.83 -8.82
CA CYS A 73 1.92 -1.69 -8.14
C CYS A 73 3.31 -2.07 -7.59
N PRO A 74 4.31 -1.18 -7.73
CA PRO A 74 5.66 -1.46 -7.26
C PRO A 74 5.75 -1.51 -5.73
N SER A 75 6.86 -2.04 -5.20
CA SER A 75 7.12 -2.13 -3.76
C SER A 75 6.88 -0.81 -3.03
N GLY A 76 6.21 -0.88 -1.87
CA GLY A 76 5.80 0.31 -1.12
C GLY A 76 4.51 0.97 -1.62
N TYR A 77 3.83 0.37 -2.60
CA TYR A 77 2.51 0.79 -3.07
C TYR A 77 1.54 -0.39 -3.09
N PHE A 78 0.25 -0.08 -3.00
CA PHE A 78 -0.85 -1.04 -3.15
C PHE A 78 -1.82 -0.55 -4.23
N GLY A 79 -2.46 -1.50 -4.93
CA GLY A 79 -3.43 -1.21 -5.96
C GLY A 79 -4.80 -0.88 -5.39
N VAL A 80 -5.39 0.24 -5.82
CA VAL A 80 -6.78 0.60 -5.51
C VAL A 80 -7.57 0.57 -6.80
N ARG A 81 -8.61 -0.25 -6.84
CA ARG A 81 -9.60 -0.25 -7.92
C ARG A 81 -10.67 0.78 -7.60
N GLY A 82 -10.69 1.87 -8.38
CA GLY A 82 -11.68 2.92 -8.28
C GLY A 82 -12.82 2.72 -9.29
N GLN A 83 -13.87 3.51 -9.15
CA GLN A 83 -14.98 3.53 -10.10
C GLN A 83 -14.54 4.01 -11.49
N GLU A 84 -13.69 5.05 -11.54
CA GLU A 84 -13.21 5.66 -12.78
C GLU A 84 -11.91 5.03 -13.32
N PHE A 85 -10.93 4.78 -12.43
CA PHE A 85 -9.64 4.23 -12.81
C PHE A 85 -8.95 3.53 -11.65
N ASN A 86 -8.11 2.54 -11.97
CA ASN A 86 -7.26 1.89 -10.99
C ASN A 86 -5.98 2.71 -10.78
N ARG A 87 -5.51 2.81 -9.55
CA ARG A 87 -4.31 3.59 -9.21
C ARG A 87 -3.47 2.92 -8.13
N CYS A 88 -2.17 3.15 -8.16
CA CYS A 88 -1.27 2.76 -7.10
C CYS A 88 -1.23 3.84 -6.01
N LYS A 89 -1.53 3.46 -4.78
CA LYS A 89 -1.38 4.33 -3.60
C LYS A 89 -0.18 3.90 -2.79
N LYS A 90 0.56 4.86 -2.24
CA LYS A 90 1.74 4.60 -1.40
C LYS A 90 1.29 4.03 -0.06
N CYS A 91 2.00 3.02 0.43
CA CYS A 91 1.83 2.52 1.79
C CYS A 91 2.18 3.58 2.84
N GLY A 92 1.68 3.40 4.06
CA GLY A 92 1.99 4.26 5.20
C GLY A 92 3.50 4.36 5.49
N ALA A 93 3.93 5.44 6.16
CA ALA A 93 5.34 5.76 6.35
C ALA A 93 6.14 4.68 7.10
N THR A 94 5.51 3.90 7.97
CA THR A 94 6.11 2.83 8.79
C THR A 94 6.01 1.44 8.13
N CYS A 95 5.29 1.34 7.02
CA CYS A 95 5.00 0.11 6.32
C CYS A 95 5.87 -0.04 5.07
N GLU A 96 6.41 -1.23 4.83
CA GLU A 96 7.20 -1.57 3.66
C GLU A 96 6.34 -2.16 2.54
N SER A 97 5.41 -3.06 2.89
CA SER A 97 4.40 -3.59 1.96
C SER A 97 3.05 -3.67 2.66
N CYS A 98 1.99 -3.22 1.97
CA CYS A 98 0.65 -3.15 2.50
C CYS A 98 -0.36 -3.76 1.54
N PHE A 99 -1.42 -4.33 2.10
CA PHE A 99 -2.58 -4.80 1.35
C PHE A 99 -3.54 -3.65 1.07
N SER A 100 -3.73 -2.79 2.07
CA SER A 100 -4.58 -1.59 2.01
C SER A 100 -3.92 -0.45 2.77
N GLN A 101 -4.59 0.71 2.82
CA GLN A 101 -4.10 1.85 3.59
C GLN A 101 -3.91 1.52 5.08
N ASP A 102 -4.80 0.69 5.62
CA ASP A 102 -4.87 0.39 7.06
C ASP A 102 -4.29 -0.98 7.43
N PHE A 103 -3.94 -1.79 6.42
CA PHE A 103 -3.43 -3.14 6.61
C PHE A 103 -2.05 -3.32 5.97
N CYS A 104 -1.04 -3.28 6.82
CA CYS A 104 0.34 -3.57 6.50
C CYS A 104 0.62 -5.07 6.58
N ILE A 105 1.36 -5.58 5.59
CA ILE A 105 1.83 -6.98 5.53
C ILE A 105 3.25 -7.07 6.09
N ARG A 106 4.11 -6.08 5.78
CA ARG A 106 5.50 -6.04 6.26
C ARG A 106 5.89 -4.65 6.72
N CYS A 107 6.35 -4.55 7.96
CA CYS A 107 6.83 -3.32 8.54
C CYS A 107 8.28 -3.00 8.14
N LYS A 108 8.61 -1.71 8.09
CA LYS A 108 10.00 -1.27 7.92
C LYS A 108 10.85 -1.72 9.11
N ARG A 109 12.18 -1.71 8.92
CA ARG A 109 13.13 -1.95 10.03
C ARG A 109 12.82 -1.02 11.20
N ARG A 110 12.97 -1.52 12.43
CA ARG A 110 12.67 -0.84 13.71
C ARG A 110 11.19 -0.78 14.12
N PHE A 111 10.28 -1.32 13.31
CA PHE A 111 8.87 -1.46 13.69
C PHE A 111 8.48 -2.92 13.84
N TYR A 112 7.48 -3.18 14.68
CA TYR A 112 6.87 -4.48 14.91
C TYR A 112 5.47 -4.51 14.30
N LEU A 113 5.15 -5.61 13.63
CA LEU A 113 3.82 -5.83 13.08
C LEU A 113 2.85 -6.31 14.18
N TYR A 114 1.72 -5.62 14.30
CA TYR A 114 0.62 -6.02 15.19
C TYR A 114 -0.72 -5.70 14.54
N LYS A 115 -1.55 -6.72 14.30
CA LYS A 115 -2.90 -6.60 13.74
C LYS A 115 -2.95 -5.70 12.49
N GLY A 116 -2.01 -5.89 11.57
CA GLY A 116 -1.90 -5.10 10.33
C GLY A 116 -1.30 -3.70 10.50
N LYS A 117 -0.85 -3.30 11.70
CA LYS A 117 -0.24 -1.98 11.95
C LYS A 117 1.23 -2.14 12.35
N CYS A 118 2.03 -1.13 12.02
CA CYS A 118 3.45 -1.09 12.37
C CYS A 118 3.68 -0.13 13.52
N LEU A 119 4.14 -0.67 14.65
CA LEU A 119 4.35 0.06 15.90
C LEU A 119 5.83 0.03 16.31
N PRO A 120 6.37 1.10 16.93
CA PRO A 120 7.75 1.10 17.40
C PRO A 120 7.99 0.13 18.56
N THR A 121 6.96 -0.12 19.36
CA THR A 121 6.96 -1.04 20.50
C THR A 121 5.68 -1.87 20.52
N CYS A 122 5.78 -3.11 21.03
CA CYS A 122 4.62 -3.99 21.16
C CYS A 122 3.69 -3.52 22.29
N PRO A 123 2.36 -3.57 22.08
CA PRO A 123 1.39 -3.16 23.09
C PRO A 123 1.38 -4.10 24.32
N LEU A 124 0.80 -3.62 25.42
CA LEU A 124 0.64 -4.40 26.65
C LEU A 124 -0.06 -5.74 26.39
N GLY A 125 0.39 -6.78 27.08
CA GLY A 125 -0.12 -8.15 26.89
C GLY A 125 0.49 -8.92 25.71
N THR A 126 1.33 -8.27 24.90
CA THR A 126 2.07 -8.91 23.80
C THR A 126 3.57 -8.88 24.04
N THR A 127 4.29 -9.77 23.36
CA THR A 127 5.75 -9.83 23.39
C THR A 127 6.29 -9.74 21.96
N ALA A 128 7.36 -8.97 21.78
CA ALA A 128 8.07 -8.89 20.51
C ALA A 128 8.81 -10.20 20.23
N GLN A 129 8.55 -10.83 19.09
CA GLN A 129 9.28 -12.02 18.66
C GLN A 129 10.52 -11.58 17.84
N PRO A 130 11.76 -11.87 18.30
CA PRO A 130 12.97 -11.33 17.67
C PRO A 130 13.21 -11.80 16.23
N SER A 131 12.77 -13.02 15.90
CA SER A 131 12.98 -13.63 14.58
C SER A 131 12.07 -13.06 13.49
N THR A 132 10.80 -12.83 13.81
CA THR A 132 9.76 -12.39 12.87
C THR A 132 9.51 -10.89 12.90
N ARG A 133 9.90 -10.20 13.99
CA ARG A 133 9.55 -8.80 14.27
C ARG A 133 8.04 -8.56 14.29
N GLU A 134 7.33 -9.51 14.91
CA GLU A 134 5.88 -9.46 15.12
C GLU A 134 5.58 -9.42 16.62
N CYS A 135 4.46 -8.82 16.98
CA CYS A 135 3.95 -8.84 18.35
C CYS A 135 2.99 -10.02 18.52
N GLN A 136 3.34 -10.97 19.39
CA GLN A 136 2.51 -12.13 19.68
C GLN A 136 1.85 -12.01 21.04
N GLU A 137 0.58 -12.43 21.13
CA GLU A 137 -0.13 -12.54 22.40
C GLU A 137 0.50 -13.67 23.24
N LYS A 138 0.59 -13.44 24.55
CA LYS A 138 1.11 -14.47 25.47
C LYS A 138 0.08 -15.59 25.54
N SER A 139 0.38 -16.75 24.95
CA SER A 139 -0.49 -17.92 25.05
C SER A 139 -0.58 -18.41 26.50
N PRO A 140 -1.76 -18.84 27.00
CA PRO A 140 -1.94 -19.32 28.38
C PRO A 140 -1.10 -20.56 28.73
N SER A 141 -0.50 -21.21 27.73
CA SER A 141 0.15 -22.52 27.82
C SER A 141 1.52 -22.52 28.50
N GLN A 142 2.08 -21.36 28.85
CA GLN A 142 3.34 -21.25 29.61
C GLN A 142 3.15 -21.12 31.13
N LYS A 143 2.04 -21.62 31.69
CA LYS A 143 2.02 -21.99 33.12
C LYS A 143 2.86 -23.26 33.31
N LYS A 144 4.20 -23.13 33.26
CA LYS A 144 5.10 -24.16 33.76
C LYS A 144 4.76 -24.34 35.23
N GLY A 145 4.11 -25.46 35.55
CA GLY A 145 3.56 -25.75 36.86
C GLY A 145 4.55 -25.39 37.96
N ARG A 146 4.13 -24.49 38.85
CA ARG A 146 4.75 -24.34 40.16
C ARG A 146 4.46 -25.67 40.86
N ARG A 147 5.40 -26.62 40.80
CA ARG A 147 5.41 -27.73 41.76
C ARG A 147 5.62 -27.06 43.11
N ASP A 148 4.54 -26.90 43.86
CA ASP A 148 4.64 -26.66 45.30
C ASP A 148 5.32 -27.90 45.87
N GLY A 149 6.65 -27.80 46.02
CA GLY A 149 7.47 -28.79 46.67
C GLY A 149 7.06 -28.83 48.13
N ARG A 150 6.12 -29.71 48.46
CA ARG A 150 5.86 -30.14 49.84
C ARG A 150 7.19 -30.68 50.39
N PRO A 151 7.77 -30.11 51.45
CA PRO A 151 8.99 -30.66 52.02
C PRO A 151 8.69 -32.07 52.55
N ARG A 152 9.41 -33.07 52.04
CA ARG A 152 9.49 -34.38 52.68
C ARG A 152 10.20 -34.17 54.01
N LYS A 153 9.44 -34.27 55.11
CA LYS A 153 10.00 -34.29 56.45
C LYS A 153 10.53 -35.72 56.67
N ASP A 154 11.80 -35.93 56.36
CA ASP A 154 12.51 -37.14 56.76
C ASP A 154 12.51 -37.22 58.29
N ARG A 155 11.74 -38.16 58.83
CA ARG A 155 11.70 -38.45 60.27
C ARG A 155 12.59 -39.65 60.53
N SER A 156 13.89 -39.42 60.55
CA SER A 156 14.87 -40.32 61.16
C SER A 156 14.70 -40.28 62.68
N ALA A 157 14.35 -41.42 63.27
CA ALA A 157 14.36 -41.65 64.71
C ALA A 157 15.80 -41.60 65.26
N PRO A 158 15.95 -41.37 66.57
CA PRO A 158 16.66 -42.39 67.35
C PRO A 158 15.97 -42.80 68.66
N ARG A 159 16.36 -44.02 69.04
CA ARG A 159 16.05 -44.85 70.22
C ARG A 159 16.06 -44.12 71.60
N LEU A 160 15.11 -44.53 72.46
CA LEU A 160 15.20 -45.00 73.87
C LEU A 160 16.33 -44.47 74.79
N PRO A 161 16.07 -44.25 76.10
CA PRO A 161 15.82 -45.38 77.02
C PRO A 161 14.82 -45.17 78.20
N LEU A 162 14.35 -46.32 78.73
CA LEU A 162 14.04 -46.71 80.14
C LEU A 162 13.19 -45.75 81.02
N GLN A 163 11.97 -46.14 81.41
CA GLN A 163 11.59 -46.78 82.71
C GLN A 163 11.54 -45.79 83.90
N PRO A 164 10.76 -46.02 84.97
CA PRO A 164 10.43 -47.29 85.65
C PRO A 164 9.15 -47.97 85.19
#